data_AF-A0A5J4Q465-F1
#
_entry.id   AF-A0A5J4Q465-F1
#
_cell.length_a   1.000
_cell.length_b   1.000
_cell.length_c   1.000
_cell.angle_alpha   90.00
_cell.angle_beta   90.00
_cell.angle_gamma   90.00
#
_symmetry.space_group_name_H-M   'P 1'
#
loop_
_entity.id
_entity.type
_entity.pdbx_description
1 polymer ?
#
loop_
_entity_poly.entity_id
_entity_poly.type
_entity_poly.pdbx_seq_one_letter_code
_entity_poly.pdbx_strand_id
1 'polypeptide(L)'
;EVANATLTGNRSGILKVGKPHQWSAETPYLYRLTATVKDDANGVEALSLKVGFRKSEMKNKQFTVNGKPVLIKGVNRHEINSDKGYYLTREDMIRDIQLMKELNINAVRTCHYPNDPLFYDLCDEYGIYVLDEANLETHGMRYAEKCLAKNPLFLDAHLERTSRMVFRDFNHPSVVLWSMGNEAGNGPAFDLCYNWMKTYDPSRPTQYWFSAETGQSDIFCTMYMHPDECLKYALGNPQRPLIHCEYAHAMGNSMGGFKEYWDMIRQYPALQGGFIWDFADEAINRYNADGTVTYMYGGTYNRYDASDGSFNCNGIFSGRRNYHPHAYEVRYQYQSIHTQPLDIAHGKVAVYNENFFKDLSGYYLEWQLLNNGRSIKQGQIQSLNVAPGAKTQILLPIGNIESLQGEVLLNVEYKLKEATPLLPAGHVIAYDQLPVHNYDAKQLFKIASTEKKPVIRQDANYIYVTGENWRLEFNRHSGYLDKFVYENRELIDSPLKPEFNRAAVENDLGAGFLGKYSAWRYSNLSLKSIDAREEG
;
A
#
# COMPACT_ATOMS: atom_id res chain seq x y z
N GLU A 1 -34.01 -16.32 -11.63
CA GLU A 1 -33.44 -16.92 -12.85
C GLU A 1 -33.33 -15.84 -13.91
N VAL A 2 -32.17 -15.68 -14.57
CA VAL A 2 -31.95 -14.57 -15.54
C VAL A 2 -31.75 -15.04 -16.98
N ALA A 3 -31.45 -16.33 -17.17
CA ALA A 3 -31.40 -17.01 -18.45
C ALA A 3 -31.40 -18.53 -18.21
N ASN A 4 -31.87 -19.30 -19.19
CA ASN A 4 -31.74 -20.76 -19.25
C ASN A 4 -31.55 -21.22 -20.71
N ALA A 5 -30.99 -22.42 -20.88
CA ALA A 5 -30.92 -23.11 -22.16
C ALA A 5 -30.83 -24.61 -21.92
N THR A 6 -31.34 -25.40 -22.87
CA THR A 6 -31.15 -26.85 -22.94
C THR A 6 -30.44 -27.18 -24.24
N LEU A 7 -29.37 -27.98 -24.16
CA LEU A 7 -28.60 -28.41 -25.32
C LEU A 7 -28.78 -29.92 -25.49
N THR A 8 -29.10 -30.35 -26.71
CA THR A 8 -29.20 -31.78 -27.07
C THR A 8 -28.18 -32.08 -28.15
N GLY A 9 -27.26 -33.00 -27.91
CA GLY A 9 -26.23 -33.43 -28.89
C GLY A 9 -25.11 -32.42 -29.20
N ASN A 10 -25.23 -31.15 -28.77
CA ASN A 10 -24.22 -30.11 -28.96
C ASN A 10 -23.34 -29.91 -27.72
N ARG A 11 -22.05 -29.60 -27.95
CA ARG A 11 -21.05 -29.32 -26.89
C ARG A 11 -20.92 -27.83 -26.51
N SER A 12 -21.69 -26.94 -27.14
CA SER A 12 -21.65 -25.49 -26.85
C SER A 12 -23.04 -24.85 -26.96
N GLY A 13 -23.25 -23.77 -26.21
CA GLY A 13 -24.50 -23.00 -26.19
C GLY A 13 -24.27 -21.55 -25.75
N ILE A 14 -25.26 -20.69 -26.01
CA ILE A 14 -25.20 -19.26 -25.69
C ILE A 14 -26.42 -18.88 -24.84
N LEU A 15 -26.16 -18.29 -23.66
CA LEU A 15 -27.17 -17.67 -22.81
C LEU A 15 -27.11 -16.15 -22.98
N LYS A 16 -28.24 -15.53 -23.37
CA LYS A 16 -28.33 -14.07 -23.49
C LYS A 16 -28.92 -13.50 -22.20
N VAL A 17 -28.18 -12.60 -21.55
CA VAL A 17 -28.65 -11.86 -20.35
C VAL A 17 -28.73 -10.38 -20.72
N GLY A 18 -29.92 -9.78 -20.60
CA GLY A 18 -30.12 -8.36 -20.85
C GLY A 18 -29.73 -7.51 -19.64
N LYS A 19 -28.90 -6.48 -19.86
CA LYS A 19 -28.44 -5.51 -18.83
C LYS A 19 -27.95 -6.21 -17.53
N PRO A 20 -26.96 -7.11 -17.60
CA PRO A 20 -26.47 -7.80 -16.42
C PRO A 20 -25.85 -6.82 -15.42
N HIS A 21 -25.99 -7.10 -14.12
CA HIS A 21 -25.15 -6.45 -13.12
C HIS A 21 -23.69 -6.82 -13.39
N GLN A 22 -22.84 -5.81 -13.49
CA GLN A 22 -21.43 -6.01 -13.79
C GLN A 22 -20.64 -6.29 -12.50
N TRP A 23 -19.69 -7.20 -12.58
CA TRP A 23 -18.73 -7.45 -11.51
C TRP A 23 -17.56 -6.45 -11.61
N SER A 24 -17.15 -5.92 -10.46
CA SER A 24 -15.92 -5.13 -10.28
C SER A 24 -15.44 -5.29 -8.83
N ALA A 25 -14.21 -4.85 -8.52
CA ALA A 25 -13.73 -4.83 -7.13
C ALA A 25 -14.55 -3.88 -6.21
N GLU A 26 -15.23 -2.88 -6.79
CA GLU A 26 -16.11 -1.95 -6.07
C GLU A 26 -17.52 -2.52 -5.86
N THR A 27 -17.99 -3.35 -6.81
CA THR A 27 -19.33 -3.94 -6.86
C THR A 27 -19.26 -5.42 -7.28
N PRO A 28 -18.92 -6.36 -6.38
CA PRO A 28 -18.66 -7.76 -6.73
C PRO A 28 -19.94 -8.58 -6.91
N TYR A 29 -20.81 -8.18 -7.84
CA TYR A 29 -22.05 -8.90 -8.10
C TYR A 29 -21.78 -10.24 -8.78
N LEU A 30 -22.25 -11.33 -8.16
CA LEU A 30 -22.09 -12.68 -8.67
C LEU A 30 -23.44 -13.32 -8.99
N TYR A 31 -23.52 -13.89 -10.18
CA TYR A 31 -24.55 -14.83 -10.59
C TYR A 31 -24.12 -16.25 -10.25
N ARG A 32 -25.06 -17.19 -10.35
CA ARG A 32 -24.80 -18.63 -10.26
C ARG A 32 -25.19 -19.30 -11.56
N LEU A 33 -24.24 -19.99 -12.19
CA LEU A 33 -24.49 -20.89 -13.30
C LEU A 33 -24.61 -22.31 -12.74
N THR A 34 -25.74 -22.96 -12.99
CA THR A 34 -25.92 -24.38 -12.72
C THR A 34 -26.01 -25.11 -14.06
N ALA A 35 -25.12 -26.06 -14.30
CA ALA A 35 -25.15 -26.90 -15.48
C ALA A 35 -25.48 -28.33 -15.06
N THR A 36 -26.50 -28.90 -15.71
CA THR A 36 -26.99 -30.25 -15.43
C THR A 36 -26.86 -31.07 -16.70
N VAL A 37 -26.15 -32.20 -16.61
CA VAL A 37 -26.06 -33.19 -17.69
C VAL A 37 -26.92 -34.37 -17.30
N LYS A 38 -27.82 -34.78 -18.20
CA LYS A 38 -28.67 -35.95 -18.02
C LYS A 38 -28.38 -36.95 -19.13
N ASP A 39 -28.12 -38.18 -18.74
CA ASP A 39 -28.04 -39.35 -19.62
C ASP A 39 -29.08 -40.36 -19.15
N ASP A 40 -29.93 -40.83 -20.07
CA ASP A 40 -30.99 -41.79 -19.77
C ASP A 40 -30.43 -43.12 -19.20
N ALA A 41 -29.17 -43.47 -19.50
CA ALA A 41 -28.51 -44.67 -18.98
C ALA A 41 -27.71 -44.43 -17.68
N ASN A 42 -27.11 -43.25 -17.51
CA ASN A 42 -26.12 -42.98 -16.46
C ASN A 42 -26.58 -42.00 -15.36
N GLY A 43 -27.79 -41.45 -15.46
CA GLY A 43 -28.38 -40.57 -14.44
C GLY A 43 -28.14 -39.08 -14.69
N VAL A 44 -28.12 -38.29 -13.60
CA VAL A 44 -28.01 -36.83 -13.64
C VAL A 44 -26.78 -36.37 -12.85
N GLU A 45 -25.92 -35.59 -13.49
CA GLU A 45 -24.83 -34.86 -12.84
C GLU A 45 -25.13 -33.35 -12.89
N ALA A 46 -24.80 -32.63 -11.82
CA ALA A 46 -24.96 -31.18 -11.77
C ALA A 46 -23.73 -30.51 -11.15
N LEU A 47 -23.30 -29.41 -11.76
CA LEU A 47 -22.23 -28.54 -11.26
C LEU A 47 -22.74 -27.11 -11.14
N SER A 48 -22.16 -26.36 -10.20
CA SER A 48 -22.52 -24.97 -9.95
C SER A 48 -21.27 -24.10 -9.84
N LEU A 49 -21.29 -22.95 -10.50
CA LEU A 49 -20.18 -21.99 -10.52
C LEU A 49 -20.70 -20.57 -10.25
N LYS A 50 -19.91 -19.77 -9.55
CA LYS A 50 -20.13 -18.31 -9.43
C LYS A 50 -19.68 -17.64 -10.73
N VAL A 51 -20.44 -16.67 -11.23
CA VAL A 51 -20.15 -15.97 -12.50
C VAL A 51 -20.28 -14.46 -12.30
N GLY A 52 -19.23 -13.71 -12.59
CA GLY A 52 -19.25 -12.26 -12.62
C GLY A 52 -19.19 -11.73 -14.05
N PHE A 53 -20.16 -10.91 -14.47
CA PHE A 53 -20.11 -10.28 -15.79
C PHE A 53 -19.12 -9.12 -15.77
N ARG A 54 -17.94 -9.33 -16.35
CA ARG A 54 -16.95 -8.28 -16.53
C ARG A 54 -16.21 -8.41 -17.85
N LYS A 55 -15.52 -7.35 -18.26
CA LYS A 55 -14.56 -7.39 -19.37
C LYS A 55 -13.24 -6.75 -18.94
N SER A 56 -12.13 -7.50 -19.00
CA SER A 56 -10.77 -6.97 -18.83
C SER A 56 -10.12 -6.90 -20.19
N GLU A 57 -9.63 -5.74 -20.60
CA GLU A 57 -8.98 -5.62 -21.91
C GLU A 57 -8.01 -4.47 -21.98
N MET A 58 -7.05 -4.59 -22.90
CA MET A 58 -6.27 -3.46 -23.37
C MET A 58 -7.11 -2.64 -24.33
N LYS A 59 -7.39 -1.38 -23.98
CA LYS A 59 -8.15 -0.46 -24.80
C LYS A 59 -7.53 0.92 -24.74
N ASN A 60 -7.30 1.52 -25.91
CA ASN A 60 -6.70 2.86 -26.03
C ASN A 60 -5.41 3.00 -25.20
N LYS A 61 -4.53 1.99 -25.28
CA LYS A 61 -3.24 1.94 -24.57
C LYS A 61 -3.34 1.83 -23.03
N GLN A 62 -4.53 1.54 -22.50
CA GLN A 62 -4.77 1.37 -21.06
C GLN A 62 -5.35 -0.01 -20.77
N PHE A 63 -5.05 -0.52 -19.58
CA PHE A 63 -5.76 -1.65 -19.00
C PHE A 63 -7.13 -1.17 -18.52
N THR A 64 -8.20 -1.84 -18.92
CA THR A 64 -9.56 -1.45 -18.55
C THR A 64 -10.35 -2.61 -17.97
N VAL A 65 -11.20 -2.30 -16.99
CA VAL A 65 -12.26 -3.18 -16.50
C VAL A 65 -13.59 -2.53 -16.86
N ASN A 66 -14.48 -3.25 -17.53
CA ASN A 66 -15.79 -2.75 -18.00
C ASN A 66 -15.69 -1.42 -18.78
N GLY A 67 -14.59 -1.26 -19.53
CA GLY A 67 -14.30 -0.06 -20.32
C GLY A 67 -13.79 1.16 -19.54
N LYS A 68 -13.49 1.01 -18.24
CA LYS A 68 -12.91 2.07 -17.40
C LYS A 68 -11.43 1.79 -17.12
N PRO A 69 -10.53 2.79 -17.23
CA PRO A 69 -9.10 2.62 -16.97
C PRO A 69 -8.82 2.62 -15.46
N VAL A 70 -9.09 1.49 -14.81
CA VAL A 70 -8.96 1.35 -13.35
C VAL A 70 -7.52 1.59 -12.89
N LEU A 71 -7.36 2.17 -11.71
CA LEU A 71 -6.07 2.25 -11.02
C LEU A 71 -5.86 0.99 -10.17
N ILE A 72 -4.72 0.33 -10.35
CA ILE A 72 -4.31 -0.83 -9.57
C ILE A 72 -3.73 -0.35 -8.23
N LYS A 73 -4.54 -0.44 -7.18
CA LYS A 73 -4.19 -0.19 -5.77
C LYS A 73 -3.81 -1.53 -5.16
N GLY A 74 -2.68 -2.08 -5.61
CA GLY A 74 -2.33 -3.49 -5.42
C GLY A 74 -1.31 -3.75 -4.31
N VAL A 75 -1.21 -5.03 -3.93
CA VAL A 75 -0.17 -5.59 -3.05
C VAL A 75 0.24 -7.00 -3.51
N ASN A 76 1.52 -7.34 -3.39
CA ASN A 76 2.02 -8.71 -3.53
C ASN A 76 1.72 -9.48 -2.26
N ARG A 77 1.23 -10.72 -2.35
CA ARG A 77 0.91 -11.55 -1.19
C ARG A 77 1.44 -12.96 -1.34
N HIS A 78 2.39 -13.32 -0.48
CA HIS A 78 2.74 -14.72 -0.23
C HIS A 78 1.69 -15.41 0.64
N GLU A 79 1.46 -16.70 0.40
CA GLU A 79 0.62 -17.55 1.25
C GLU A 79 1.38 -17.97 2.50
N ILE A 80 1.50 -17.07 3.48
CA ILE A 80 2.23 -17.36 4.72
C ILE A 80 1.38 -17.07 5.97
N ASN A 81 1.46 -17.95 6.94
CA ASN A 81 0.99 -17.74 8.31
C ASN A 81 2.16 -17.97 9.28
N SER A 82 2.43 -17.01 10.16
CA SER A 82 3.59 -17.07 11.08
C SER A 82 3.59 -18.26 12.05
N ASP A 83 2.45 -18.91 12.27
CA ASP A 83 2.34 -20.09 13.12
C ASP A 83 2.25 -21.40 12.31
N LYS A 84 1.71 -21.35 11.09
CA LYS A 84 1.34 -22.54 10.29
C LYS A 84 2.17 -22.70 9.00
N GLY A 85 3.07 -21.77 8.71
CA GLY A 85 3.80 -21.72 7.44
C GLY A 85 2.83 -21.50 6.27
N TYR A 86 2.98 -22.29 5.20
CA TYR A 86 2.16 -22.19 3.99
C TYR A 86 0.71 -22.70 4.14
N TYR A 87 0.32 -23.20 5.32
CA TYR A 87 -1.06 -23.63 5.55
C TYR A 87 -1.92 -22.46 6.04
N LEU A 88 -2.87 -22.03 5.21
CA LEU A 88 -3.86 -21.00 5.55
C LEU A 88 -5.26 -21.59 5.68
N THR A 89 -5.99 -21.13 6.68
CA THR A 89 -7.42 -21.41 6.84
C THR A 89 -8.25 -20.39 6.06
N ARG A 90 -9.54 -20.69 5.86
CA ARG A 90 -10.50 -19.75 5.27
C ARG A 90 -10.52 -18.43 6.04
N GLU A 91 -10.44 -18.48 7.35
CA GLU A 91 -10.47 -17.32 8.24
C GLU A 91 -9.20 -16.47 8.09
N ASP A 92 -8.03 -17.11 7.92
CA ASP A 92 -6.77 -16.39 7.64
C ASP A 92 -6.88 -15.62 6.31
N MET A 93 -7.41 -16.25 5.26
CA MET A 93 -7.61 -15.63 3.95
C MET A 93 -8.63 -14.48 3.99
N ILE A 94 -9.75 -14.66 4.70
CA ILE A 94 -10.74 -13.60 4.90
C ILE A 94 -10.14 -12.43 5.67
N ARG A 95 -9.33 -12.70 6.70
CA ARG A 95 -8.65 -11.64 7.45
C ARG A 95 -7.73 -10.84 6.55
N ASP A 96 -6.96 -11.50 5.69
CA ASP A 96 -6.08 -10.82 4.73
C ASP A 96 -6.90 -9.93 3.77
N ILE A 97 -8.01 -10.43 3.22
CA ILE A 97 -8.89 -9.65 2.33
C ILE A 97 -9.55 -8.49 3.08
N GLN A 98 -9.96 -8.69 4.33
CA GLN A 98 -10.51 -7.62 5.17
C GLN A 98 -9.47 -6.50 5.36
N LEU A 99 -8.24 -6.85 5.70
CA LEU A 99 -7.13 -5.89 5.84
C LEU A 99 -6.88 -5.13 4.54
N MET A 100 -6.92 -5.82 3.39
CA MET A 100 -6.85 -5.16 2.09
C MET A 100 -7.95 -4.10 1.93
N LYS A 101 -9.20 -4.43 2.28
CA LYS A 101 -10.32 -3.48 2.22
C LYS A 101 -10.18 -2.33 3.21
N GLU A 102 -9.69 -2.58 4.43
CA GLU A 102 -9.39 -1.53 5.43
C GLU A 102 -8.34 -0.52 4.93
N LEU A 103 -7.40 -0.97 4.10
CA LEU A 103 -6.34 -0.16 3.49
C LEU A 103 -6.67 0.37 2.08
N ASN A 104 -7.92 0.27 1.64
CA ASN A 104 -8.32 0.67 0.27
C ASN A 104 -7.60 -0.09 -0.87
N ILE A 105 -7.00 -1.26 -0.58
CA ILE A 105 -6.38 -2.14 -1.58
C ILE A 105 -7.49 -2.78 -2.42
N ASN A 106 -7.35 -2.73 -3.74
CA ASN A 106 -8.33 -3.28 -4.68
C ASN A 106 -7.79 -4.46 -5.51
N ALA A 107 -6.49 -4.75 -5.42
CA ALA A 107 -5.86 -5.79 -6.21
C ALA A 107 -4.80 -6.58 -5.42
N VAL A 108 -4.60 -7.83 -5.79
CA VAL A 108 -3.55 -8.71 -5.24
C VAL A 108 -2.83 -9.44 -6.38
N ARG A 109 -1.50 -9.53 -6.27
CA ARG A 109 -0.67 -10.41 -7.08
C ARG A 109 -0.31 -11.64 -6.25
N THR A 110 -0.57 -12.83 -6.79
CA THR A 110 -0.25 -14.11 -6.14
C THR A 110 1.24 -14.43 -6.31
N CYS A 111 2.10 -13.68 -5.61
CA CYS A 111 3.55 -13.86 -5.72
C CYS A 111 3.99 -15.20 -5.08
N HIS A 112 4.73 -16.08 -5.75
CA HIS A 112 5.00 -16.17 -7.19
C HIS A 112 4.49 -17.50 -7.75
N TYR A 113 3.25 -17.83 -7.40
CA TYR A 113 2.61 -19.10 -7.71
C TYR A 113 1.09 -19.00 -7.55
N PRO A 114 0.32 -19.89 -8.23
CA PRO A 114 -1.12 -19.93 -8.05
C PRO A 114 -1.41 -20.27 -6.58
N ASN A 115 -2.26 -19.48 -5.94
CA ASN A 115 -2.66 -19.66 -4.54
C ASN A 115 -3.66 -20.83 -4.38
N ASP A 116 -4.09 -21.08 -3.15
CA ASP A 116 -5.19 -21.99 -2.85
C ASP A 116 -6.48 -21.59 -3.62
N PRO A 117 -7.20 -22.52 -4.29
CA PRO A 117 -8.42 -22.23 -5.02
C PRO A 117 -9.47 -21.42 -4.22
N LEU A 118 -9.56 -21.66 -2.91
CA LEU A 118 -10.47 -20.94 -2.03
C LEU A 118 -10.19 -19.43 -2.01
N PHE A 119 -8.93 -19.01 -2.16
CA PHE A 119 -8.57 -17.59 -2.18
C PHE A 119 -9.23 -16.85 -3.36
N TYR A 120 -9.33 -17.48 -4.52
CA TYR A 120 -9.98 -16.91 -5.71
C TYR A 120 -11.50 -16.80 -5.52
N ASP A 121 -12.13 -17.83 -4.94
CA ASP A 121 -13.55 -17.80 -4.57
C ASP A 121 -13.88 -16.64 -3.60
N LEU A 122 -12.98 -16.37 -2.66
CA LEU A 122 -13.10 -15.25 -1.71
C LEU A 122 -12.84 -13.90 -2.40
N CYS A 123 -11.86 -13.81 -3.31
CA CYS A 123 -11.62 -12.60 -4.10
C CYS A 123 -12.80 -12.27 -5.02
N ASP A 124 -13.46 -13.28 -5.60
CA ASP A 124 -14.69 -13.14 -6.38
C ASP A 124 -15.81 -12.53 -5.54
N GLU A 125 -15.99 -13.05 -4.31
CA GLU A 125 -17.07 -12.70 -3.40
C GLU A 125 -16.90 -11.30 -2.78
N TYR A 126 -15.68 -10.98 -2.34
CA TYR A 126 -15.39 -9.71 -1.67
C TYR A 126 -14.89 -8.62 -2.62
N GLY A 127 -14.62 -8.94 -3.88
CA GLY A 127 -14.23 -7.99 -4.92
C GLY A 127 -12.78 -7.53 -4.78
N ILE A 128 -11.84 -8.41 -5.12
CA ILE A 128 -10.42 -8.07 -5.29
C ILE A 128 -10.02 -8.45 -6.70
N TYR A 129 -9.33 -7.56 -7.41
CA TYR A 129 -8.71 -7.89 -8.69
C TYR A 129 -7.49 -8.77 -8.45
N VAL A 130 -7.42 -9.91 -9.12
CA VAL A 130 -6.31 -10.85 -9.00
C VAL A 130 -5.47 -10.81 -10.27
N LEU A 131 -4.17 -10.61 -10.08
CA LEU A 131 -3.14 -10.97 -11.04
C LEU A 131 -2.64 -12.36 -10.65
N ASP A 132 -3.07 -13.36 -11.40
CA ASP A 132 -2.75 -14.76 -11.13
C ASP A 132 -1.47 -15.17 -11.85
N GLU A 133 -0.52 -15.74 -11.11
CA GLU A 133 0.86 -15.93 -11.55
C GLU A 133 1.27 -17.40 -11.57
N ALA A 134 1.81 -17.84 -12.71
CA ALA A 134 2.30 -19.20 -12.84
C ALA A 134 3.50 -19.42 -11.91
N ASN A 135 3.60 -20.63 -11.33
CA ASN A 135 4.70 -21.00 -10.44
C ASN A 135 5.99 -21.23 -11.25
N LEU A 136 6.62 -20.17 -11.72
CA LEU A 136 7.80 -20.19 -12.58
C LEU A 136 8.77 -19.12 -12.13
N GLU A 137 9.76 -19.53 -11.33
CA GLU A 137 10.85 -18.67 -10.89
C GLU A 137 12.17 -19.45 -10.89
N THR A 138 13.21 -18.84 -11.48
CA THR A 138 14.54 -19.45 -11.58
C THR A 138 15.63 -18.44 -11.27
N HIS A 139 15.40 -17.55 -10.29
CA HIS A 139 16.29 -16.43 -9.95
C HIS A 139 17.75 -16.89 -9.79
N GLY A 140 17.97 -18.02 -9.10
CA GLY A 140 19.30 -18.59 -8.87
C GLY A 140 20.11 -18.92 -10.13
N MET A 141 19.46 -19.11 -11.28
CA MET A 141 20.11 -19.34 -12.59
C MET A 141 20.58 -18.04 -13.27
N ARG A 142 20.19 -16.87 -12.73
CA ARG A 142 20.33 -15.54 -13.33
C ARG A 142 19.64 -15.45 -14.71
N TYR A 143 19.69 -14.27 -15.31
CA TYR A 143 18.82 -13.91 -16.44
C TYR A 143 19.52 -13.92 -17.81
N ALA A 144 20.81 -14.26 -17.84
CA ALA A 144 21.64 -14.22 -19.04
C ALA A 144 21.45 -15.49 -19.92
N GLU A 145 22.42 -15.77 -20.80
CA GLU A 145 22.34 -16.87 -21.78
C GLU A 145 22.06 -18.27 -21.20
N LYS A 146 22.37 -18.50 -19.92
CA LYS A 146 22.14 -19.79 -19.25
C LYS A 146 20.79 -19.90 -18.54
N CYS A 147 19.90 -18.91 -18.67
CA CYS A 147 18.57 -19.00 -18.06
C CYS A 147 17.78 -20.18 -18.64
N LEU A 148 16.92 -20.80 -17.82
CA LEU A 148 16.18 -21.99 -18.23
C LEU A 148 15.12 -21.67 -19.30
N ALA A 149 14.67 -20.42 -19.40
CA ALA A 149 13.75 -19.96 -20.44
C ALA A 149 14.32 -20.07 -21.88
N LYS A 150 15.65 -20.15 -22.01
CA LYS A 150 16.35 -20.36 -23.29
C LYS A 150 16.68 -21.83 -23.58
N ASN A 151 16.51 -22.72 -22.60
CA ASN A 151 16.85 -24.12 -22.74
C ASN A 151 15.67 -24.91 -23.35
N PRO A 152 15.82 -25.52 -24.54
CA PRO A 152 14.75 -26.28 -25.18
C PRO A 152 14.17 -27.42 -24.34
N LEU A 153 14.97 -27.99 -23.42
CA LEU A 153 14.53 -29.07 -22.53
C LEU A 153 13.49 -28.62 -21.50
N PHE A 154 13.32 -27.31 -21.30
CA PHE A 154 12.40 -26.74 -20.30
C PHE A 154 11.15 -26.10 -20.92
N LEU A 155 10.97 -26.13 -22.24
CA LEU A 155 9.80 -25.52 -22.90
C LEU A 155 8.49 -26.08 -22.36
N ASP A 156 8.37 -27.42 -22.33
CA ASP A 156 7.16 -28.10 -21.86
C ASP A 156 6.91 -27.82 -20.37
N ALA A 157 7.95 -27.74 -19.55
CA ALA A 157 7.82 -27.43 -18.13
C ALA A 157 7.27 -26.00 -17.88
N HIS A 158 7.69 -25.02 -18.69
CA HIS A 158 7.13 -23.67 -18.62
C HIS A 158 5.68 -23.64 -19.08
N LEU A 159 5.39 -24.28 -20.22
CA LEU A 159 4.03 -24.32 -20.75
C LEU A 159 3.08 -25.08 -19.83
N GLU A 160 3.51 -26.16 -19.19
CA GLU A 160 2.67 -26.95 -18.28
C GLU A 160 2.25 -26.12 -17.05
N ARG A 161 3.20 -25.44 -16.40
CA ARG A 161 2.92 -24.59 -15.23
C ARG A 161 1.98 -23.43 -15.58
N THR A 162 2.22 -22.80 -16.72
CA THR A 162 1.40 -21.72 -17.29
C THR A 162 -0.02 -22.20 -17.61
N SER A 163 -0.14 -23.29 -18.37
CA SER A 163 -1.42 -23.78 -18.86
C SER A 163 -2.29 -24.38 -17.77
N ARG A 164 -1.71 -25.09 -16.80
CA ARG A 164 -2.45 -25.67 -15.67
C ARG A 164 -3.07 -24.62 -14.76
N MET A 165 -2.38 -23.50 -14.53
CA MET A 165 -2.97 -22.35 -13.82
C MET A 165 -4.19 -21.84 -14.59
N VAL A 166 -4.02 -21.52 -15.88
CA VAL A 166 -5.13 -20.98 -16.69
C VAL A 166 -6.31 -21.94 -16.77
N PHE A 167 -6.08 -23.26 -16.94
CA PHE A 167 -7.14 -24.26 -16.95
C PHE A 167 -7.92 -24.35 -15.63
N ARG A 168 -7.27 -24.11 -14.49
CA ARG A 168 -7.92 -24.13 -13.18
C ARG A 168 -8.77 -22.87 -12.99
N ASP A 169 -8.23 -21.70 -13.35
CA ASP A 169 -8.70 -20.43 -12.78
C ASP A 169 -9.46 -19.51 -13.77
N PHE A 170 -9.58 -19.89 -15.06
CA PHE A 170 -10.18 -19.04 -16.10
C PHE A 170 -11.64 -18.61 -15.83
N ASN A 171 -12.38 -19.33 -14.97
CA ASN A 171 -13.76 -19.02 -14.63
C ASN A 171 -13.90 -17.95 -13.53
N HIS A 172 -12.84 -17.61 -12.79
CA HIS A 172 -12.91 -16.62 -11.72
C HIS A 172 -13.02 -15.20 -12.29
N PRO A 173 -14.09 -14.43 -11.99
CA PRO A 173 -14.16 -13.03 -12.35
C PRO A 173 -13.11 -12.18 -11.63
N SER A 174 -12.61 -12.56 -10.46
CA SER A 174 -11.53 -11.83 -9.78
C SER A 174 -10.23 -11.80 -10.56
N VAL A 175 -9.87 -12.90 -11.22
CA VAL A 175 -8.69 -12.97 -12.07
C VAL A 175 -8.89 -12.06 -13.27
N VAL A 176 -8.19 -10.92 -13.32
CA VAL A 176 -8.30 -9.90 -14.38
C VAL A 176 -7.07 -9.82 -15.28
N LEU A 177 -5.97 -10.40 -14.83
CA LEU A 177 -4.68 -10.41 -15.51
C LEU A 177 -4.00 -11.76 -15.28
N TRP A 178 -3.23 -12.21 -16.27
CA TRP A 178 -2.33 -13.36 -16.15
C TRP A 178 -0.88 -12.89 -16.02
N SER A 179 -0.09 -13.57 -15.18
CA SER A 179 1.37 -13.45 -15.15
C SER A 179 2.01 -14.79 -15.52
N MET A 180 3.04 -14.75 -16.38
CA MET A 180 3.73 -15.96 -16.83
C MET A 180 4.73 -16.51 -15.81
N GLY A 181 5.04 -15.76 -14.75
CA GLY A 181 6.00 -16.14 -13.72
C GLY A 181 6.75 -14.94 -13.15
N ASN A 182 7.81 -15.20 -12.42
CA ASN A 182 8.66 -14.21 -11.78
C ASN A 182 10.13 -14.53 -12.02
N GLU A 183 10.97 -13.51 -12.13
CA GLU A 183 12.44 -13.63 -12.07
C GLU A 183 13.08 -14.89 -12.72
N ALA A 184 12.69 -15.22 -13.95
CA ALA A 184 13.16 -16.42 -14.66
C ALA A 184 13.91 -16.10 -15.97
N GLY A 185 14.29 -14.83 -16.18
CA GLY A 185 14.91 -14.35 -17.41
C GLY A 185 13.94 -14.33 -18.60
N ASN A 186 14.44 -14.20 -19.83
CA ASN A 186 13.61 -14.24 -21.03
C ASN A 186 14.14 -15.23 -22.06
N GLY A 187 13.26 -15.81 -22.87
CA GLY A 187 13.62 -16.74 -23.95
C GLY A 187 12.39 -17.43 -24.55
N PRO A 188 12.61 -18.30 -25.57
CA PRO A 188 11.55 -18.96 -26.33
C PRO A 188 10.47 -19.68 -25.49
N ALA A 189 10.79 -20.10 -24.26
CA ALA A 189 9.80 -20.66 -23.34
C ALA A 189 8.68 -19.65 -22.99
N PHE A 190 9.02 -18.38 -22.77
CA PHE A 190 8.04 -17.35 -22.45
C PHE A 190 7.29 -16.86 -23.70
N ASP A 191 7.92 -16.83 -24.87
CA ASP A 191 7.25 -16.61 -26.15
C ASP A 191 6.14 -17.66 -26.36
N LEU A 192 6.46 -18.93 -26.09
CA LEU A 192 5.52 -20.05 -26.17
C LEU A 192 4.35 -19.88 -25.19
N CYS A 193 4.66 -19.57 -23.92
CA CYS A 193 3.65 -19.35 -22.89
C CYS A 193 2.72 -18.18 -23.23
N TYR A 194 3.28 -17.05 -23.67
CA TYR A 194 2.53 -15.87 -24.07
C TYR A 194 1.57 -16.18 -25.22
N ASN A 195 2.09 -16.74 -26.32
CA ASN A 195 1.29 -17.04 -27.50
C ASN A 195 0.19 -18.07 -27.20
N TRP A 196 0.48 -19.07 -26.36
CA TRP A 196 -0.52 -20.04 -25.91
C TRP A 196 -1.63 -19.36 -25.10
N MET A 197 -1.28 -18.53 -24.11
CA MET A 197 -2.25 -17.80 -23.28
C MET A 197 -3.14 -16.89 -24.13
N LYS A 198 -2.56 -16.13 -25.07
CA LYS A 198 -3.32 -15.25 -25.97
C LYS A 198 -4.28 -16.03 -26.88
N THR A 199 -3.93 -17.27 -27.23
CA THR A 199 -4.76 -18.15 -28.06
C THR A 199 -5.88 -18.80 -27.25
N TYR A 200 -5.57 -19.29 -26.04
CA TYR A 200 -6.52 -20.04 -25.21
C TYR A 200 -7.51 -19.14 -24.47
N ASP A 201 -7.02 -18.08 -23.82
CA ASP A 201 -7.85 -17.11 -23.10
C ASP A 201 -7.56 -15.67 -23.57
N PRO A 202 -8.19 -15.23 -24.68
CA PRO A 202 -8.07 -13.85 -25.14
C PRO A 202 -8.83 -12.85 -24.26
N SER A 203 -9.58 -13.29 -23.23
CA SER A 203 -10.41 -12.42 -22.39
C SER A 203 -9.64 -11.64 -21.33
N ARG A 204 -8.34 -11.94 -21.16
CA ARG A 204 -7.46 -11.33 -20.17
C ARG A 204 -6.13 -10.86 -20.79
N PRO A 205 -5.63 -9.68 -20.41
CA PRO A 205 -4.27 -9.29 -20.71
C PRO A 205 -3.25 -10.12 -19.92
N THR A 206 -2.07 -10.32 -20.50
CA THR A 206 -0.97 -11.11 -19.93
C THR A 206 0.24 -10.23 -19.70
N GLN A 207 0.93 -10.39 -18.57
CA GLN A 207 2.16 -9.68 -18.26
C GLN A 207 3.33 -10.60 -17.92
N TYR A 208 4.54 -10.10 -18.13
CA TYR A 208 5.78 -10.68 -17.60
C TYR A 208 6.92 -9.66 -17.67
N TRP A 209 7.61 -9.42 -16.55
CA TRP A 209 8.57 -8.32 -16.43
C TRP A 209 9.69 -8.38 -17.47
N PHE A 210 10.37 -9.53 -17.59
CA PHE A 210 11.48 -9.67 -18.55
C PHE A 210 11.07 -9.62 -20.03
N SER A 211 9.76 -9.73 -20.32
CA SER A 211 9.18 -9.53 -21.67
C SER A 211 8.50 -8.17 -21.85
N ALA A 212 8.53 -7.30 -20.82
CA ALA A 212 7.91 -5.99 -20.89
C ALA A 212 8.50 -5.15 -22.04
N GLU A 213 9.81 -5.20 -22.28
CA GLU A 213 10.45 -4.46 -23.37
C GLU A 213 10.30 -5.13 -24.75
N THR A 214 10.26 -6.46 -24.81
CA THR A 214 10.22 -7.22 -26.08
C THR A 214 8.84 -7.24 -26.74
N GLY A 215 7.80 -6.86 -26.01
CA GLY A 215 6.43 -6.78 -26.51
C GLY A 215 5.57 -8.02 -26.28
N GLN A 216 6.14 -9.10 -25.72
CA GLN A 216 5.42 -10.30 -25.29
C GLN A 216 4.88 -10.14 -23.86
N SER A 217 4.25 -8.99 -23.64
CA SER A 217 3.59 -8.57 -22.42
C SER A 217 2.63 -7.45 -22.79
N ASP A 218 1.34 -7.60 -22.52
CA ASP A 218 0.32 -6.58 -22.81
C ASP A 218 0.50 -5.33 -21.93
N ILE A 219 1.12 -5.51 -20.75
CA ILE A 219 1.43 -4.48 -19.77
C ILE A 219 2.94 -4.21 -19.78
N PHE A 220 3.34 -2.95 -19.65
CA PHE A 220 4.72 -2.60 -19.35
C PHE A 220 4.96 -2.72 -17.84
N CYS A 221 5.05 -3.96 -17.35
CA CYS A 221 5.23 -4.24 -15.94
C CYS A 221 6.70 -4.15 -15.54
N THR A 222 6.98 -3.52 -14.40
CA THR A 222 8.35 -3.30 -13.89
C THR A 222 8.43 -3.60 -12.40
N MET A 223 9.64 -3.95 -11.95
CA MET A 223 9.99 -4.05 -10.52
C MET A 223 10.84 -2.85 -10.13
N TYR A 224 10.44 -2.13 -9.08
CA TYR A 224 11.21 -1.06 -8.41
C TYR A 224 11.71 0.09 -9.31
N MET A 225 11.05 0.36 -10.44
CA MET A 225 11.40 1.48 -11.32
C MET A 225 11.24 2.83 -10.61
N HIS A 226 12.25 3.70 -10.70
CA HIS A 226 12.27 4.97 -9.98
C HIS A 226 11.25 5.98 -10.52
N PRO A 227 10.80 6.95 -9.69
CA PRO A 227 9.84 7.96 -10.13
C PRO A 227 10.23 8.73 -11.39
N ASP A 228 11.50 9.13 -11.53
CA ASP A 228 12.00 9.86 -12.71
C ASP A 228 11.88 9.02 -14.00
N GLU A 229 12.09 7.71 -13.90
CA GLU A 229 11.95 6.78 -15.03
C GLU A 229 10.48 6.56 -15.39
N CYS A 230 9.60 6.49 -14.39
CA CYS A 230 8.16 6.44 -14.60
C CYS A 230 7.67 7.68 -15.33
N LEU A 231 8.14 8.87 -14.92
CA LEU A 231 7.83 10.13 -15.59
C LEU A 231 8.33 10.14 -17.04
N LYS A 232 9.58 9.71 -17.25
CA LYS A 232 10.15 9.59 -18.60
C LYS A 232 9.32 8.63 -19.48
N TYR A 233 8.90 7.50 -18.94
CA TYR A 233 8.02 6.56 -19.64
C TYR A 233 6.68 7.21 -20.02
N ALA A 234 6.02 7.86 -19.06
CA ALA A 234 4.73 8.51 -19.28
C ALA A 234 4.77 9.60 -20.35
N LEU A 235 5.83 10.41 -20.37
CA LEU A 235 6.04 11.47 -21.36
C LEU A 235 6.45 10.95 -22.74
N GLY A 236 6.89 9.68 -22.83
CA GLY A 236 7.33 9.03 -24.08
C GLY A 236 6.21 8.56 -25.01
N ASN A 237 4.93 8.87 -24.72
CA ASN A 237 3.74 8.39 -25.46
C ASN A 237 3.74 6.85 -25.65
N PRO A 238 3.80 6.08 -24.56
CA PRO A 238 3.86 4.63 -24.61
C PRO A 238 2.57 4.04 -25.19
N GLN A 239 2.67 2.83 -25.73
CA GLN A 239 1.52 2.12 -26.35
C GLN A 239 0.84 1.14 -25.39
N ARG A 240 1.40 0.97 -24.19
CA ARG A 240 0.91 0.10 -23.12
C ARG A 240 0.95 0.89 -21.81
N PRO A 241 0.15 0.55 -20.81
CA PRO A 241 0.25 1.16 -19.50
C PRO A 241 1.43 0.56 -18.74
N LEU A 242 1.99 1.37 -17.86
CA LEU A 242 2.89 0.92 -16.80
C LEU A 242 2.03 0.55 -15.59
N ILE A 243 2.14 -0.71 -15.17
CA ILE A 243 1.63 -1.21 -13.89
C ILE A 243 2.78 -1.94 -13.23
N HIS A 244 3.28 -1.45 -12.10
CA HIS A 244 4.40 -2.12 -11.42
C HIS A 244 3.96 -3.49 -10.93
N CYS A 245 4.68 -4.55 -11.29
CA CYS A 245 4.49 -5.85 -10.65
C CYS A 245 5.04 -5.84 -9.22
N GLU A 246 6.06 -5.01 -8.96
CA GLU A 246 6.57 -4.70 -7.62
C GLU A 246 7.03 -3.25 -7.53
N TYR A 247 6.66 -2.54 -6.48
CA TYR A 247 7.19 -1.21 -6.14
C TYR A 247 7.09 -0.95 -4.64
N ALA A 248 7.71 0.14 -4.18
CA ALA A 248 7.65 0.58 -2.78
C ALA A 248 7.93 -0.54 -1.77
N HIS A 249 9.14 -1.12 -1.85
CA HIS A 249 9.61 -2.19 -0.97
C HIS A 249 9.47 -1.79 0.51
N ALA A 250 8.69 -2.54 1.28
CA ALA A 250 8.22 -2.16 2.61
C ALA A 250 9.04 -2.80 3.76
N MET A 251 10.27 -3.25 3.48
CA MET A 251 11.15 -3.89 4.46
C MET A 251 11.54 -2.98 5.63
N GLY A 252 11.23 -3.42 6.85
CA GLY A 252 11.51 -2.68 8.07
C GLY A 252 10.77 -1.33 8.13
N ASN A 253 11.50 -0.25 8.36
CA ASN A 253 10.95 1.11 8.35
C ASN A 253 11.22 1.76 6.98
N SER A 254 10.21 1.74 6.11
CA SER A 254 10.36 2.03 4.68
C SER A 254 9.20 2.87 4.11
N MET A 255 8.89 2.68 2.81
CA MET A 255 7.84 3.35 2.04
C MET A 255 7.94 4.89 1.97
N GLY A 256 9.13 5.45 2.19
CA GLY A 256 9.41 6.84 1.83
C GLY A 256 9.26 7.03 0.32
N GLY A 257 8.62 8.13 -0.10
CA GLY A 257 8.39 8.41 -1.52
C GLY A 257 7.08 7.84 -2.10
N PHE A 258 6.23 7.21 -1.26
CA PHE A 258 5.01 6.55 -1.75
C PHE A 258 4.00 7.52 -2.37
N LYS A 259 3.85 8.70 -1.76
CA LYS A 259 2.98 9.77 -2.26
C LYS A 259 3.37 10.20 -3.67
N GLU A 260 4.66 10.33 -3.95
CA GLU A 260 5.20 10.79 -5.23
C GLU A 260 4.81 9.85 -6.37
N TYR A 261 4.82 8.53 -6.14
CA TYR A 261 4.25 7.58 -7.10
C TYR A 261 2.77 7.87 -7.37
N TRP A 262 1.96 8.03 -6.33
CA TRP A 262 0.51 8.21 -6.47
C TRP A 262 0.09 9.55 -7.06
N ASP A 263 0.84 10.62 -6.79
CA ASP A 263 0.66 11.90 -7.46
C ASP A 263 0.85 11.74 -8.97
N MET A 264 1.92 11.07 -9.41
CA MET A 264 2.18 10.82 -10.83
C MET A 264 1.16 9.86 -11.45
N ILE A 265 0.79 8.78 -10.76
CA ILE A 265 -0.21 7.80 -11.25
C ILE A 265 -1.55 8.49 -11.53
N ARG A 266 -1.98 9.41 -10.65
CA ARG A 266 -3.21 10.18 -10.85
C ARG A 266 -3.09 11.24 -11.93
N GLN A 267 -1.88 11.71 -12.21
CA GLN A 267 -1.63 12.75 -13.21
C GLN A 267 -1.48 12.20 -14.64
N TYR A 268 -0.84 11.03 -14.81
CA TYR A 268 -0.45 10.52 -16.12
C TYR A 268 -1.22 9.23 -16.47
N PRO A 269 -2.12 9.24 -17.48
CA PRO A 269 -2.95 8.07 -17.84
C PRO A 269 -2.18 6.81 -18.24
N ALA A 270 -0.91 6.95 -18.64
CA ALA A 270 -0.03 5.83 -18.96
C ALA A 270 0.43 5.05 -17.72
N LEU A 271 0.32 5.64 -16.52
CA LEU A 271 0.65 5.00 -15.25
C LEU A 271 -0.65 4.55 -14.59
N GLN A 272 -0.78 3.26 -14.27
CA GLN A 272 -2.02 2.69 -13.73
C GLN A 272 -1.81 1.99 -12.38
N GLY A 273 -0.79 2.40 -11.62
CA GLY A 273 -0.51 1.88 -10.28
C GLY A 273 0.40 0.67 -10.27
N GLY A 274 0.17 -0.26 -9.35
CA GLY A 274 1.00 -1.44 -9.19
C GLY A 274 0.77 -2.17 -7.88
N PHE A 275 1.65 -3.13 -7.60
CA PHE A 275 1.58 -4.00 -6.41
C PHE A 275 2.74 -3.70 -5.46
N ILE A 276 2.41 -3.24 -4.24
CA ILE A 276 3.40 -3.01 -3.17
C ILE A 276 4.14 -4.33 -2.88
N TRP A 277 5.44 -4.28 -2.61
CA TRP A 277 6.19 -5.42 -2.06
C TRP A 277 6.43 -5.22 -0.56
N ASP A 278 5.77 -5.94 0.35
CA ASP A 278 4.67 -6.88 0.11
C ASP A 278 3.62 -6.86 1.25
N PHE A 279 2.72 -7.84 1.31
CA PHE A 279 1.58 -7.82 2.22
C PHE A 279 1.97 -8.02 3.68
N ALA A 280 2.74 -9.07 4.01
CA ALA A 280 3.03 -9.42 5.39
C ALA A 280 4.44 -10.02 5.55
N ASP A 281 5.12 -9.67 6.64
CA ASP A 281 6.42 -10.26 6.96
C ASP A 281 6.33 -11.79 7.04
N GLU A 282 7.24 -12.49 6.36
CA GLU A 282 7.32 -13.96 6.40
C GLU A 282 8.08 -14.47 7.64
N ALA A 283 8.05 -13.71 8.73
CA ALA A 283 8.64 -14.12 9.99
C ALA A 283 7.79 -15.20 10.66
N ILE A 284 8.44 -16.25 11.16
CA ILE A 284 7.79 -17.35 11.88
C ILE A 284 7.86 -17.10 13.38
N ASN A 285 6.79 -17.38 14.10
CA ASN A 285 6.72 -17.16 15.54
C ASN A 285 7.48 -18.25 16.31
N ARG A 286 8.33 -17.83 17.25
CA ARG A 286 8.87 -18.66 18.33
C ARG A 286 8.28 -18.20 19.65
N TYR A 287 7.61 -19.11 20.33
CA TYR A 287 7.06 -18.88 21.66
C TYR A 287 8.13 -19.22 22.72
N ASN A 288 8.49 -18.22 23.53
CA ASN A 288 9.52 -18.36 24.57
C ASN A 288 8.92 -18.84 25.90
N ALA A 289 9.78 -19.38 26.77
CA ALA A 289 9.36 -19.91 28.08
C ALA A 289 8.79 -18.84 29.03
N ASP A 290 9.14 -17.57 28.83
CA ASP A 290 8.62 -16.42 29.59
C ASP A 290 7.28 -15.88 29.07
N GLY A 291 6.70 -16.51 28.04
CA GLY A 291 5.45 -16.12 27.41
C GLY A 291 5.58 -15.06 26.32
N THR A 292 6.80 -14.59 26.02
CA THR A 292 7.04 -13.67 24.89
C THR A 292 7.06 -14.41 23.55
N VAL A 293 6.84 -13.67 22.46
CA VAL A 293 6.94 -14.18 21.09
C VAL A 293 8.09 -13.49 20.39
N THR A 294 9.01 -14.28 19.84
CA THR A 294 10.09 -13.80 18.97
C THR A 294 9.74 -14.09 17.51
N TYR A 295 9.83 -13.07 16.66
CA TYR A 295 9.70 -13.22 15.21
C TYR A 295 11.03 -13.69 14.63
N MET A 296 11.04 -14.91 14.10
CA MET A 296 12.23 -15.57 13.55
C MET A 296 12.32 -15.33 12.04
N TYR A 297 13.51 -15.01 11.56
CA TYR A 297 13.84 -14.81 10.13
C TYR A 297 15.09 -15.61 9.73
N GLY A 298 15.58 -15.44 8.51
CA GLY A 298 16.77 -16.15 8.02
C GLY A 298 17.97 -16.08 8.98
N GLY A 299 18.63 -17.21 9.23
CA GLY A 299 19.84 -17.29 10.05
C GLY A 299 19.59 -17.28 11.57
N THR A 300 18.33 -17.19 12.00
CA THR A 300 17.99 -17.24 13.43
C THR A 300 17.74 -18.66 13.97
N TYR A 301 17.64 -19.65 13.08
CA TYR A 301 17.42 -21.06 13.43
C TYR A 301 18.72 -21.80 13.72
N ASN A 302 19.76 -21.51 12.94
CA ASN A 302 21.09 -22.05 13.11
C ASN A 302 22.13 -21.16 12.41
N ARG A 303 23.41 -21.48 12.61
CA ARG A 303 24.55 -20.70 12.10
C ARG A 303 25.20 -21.25 10.81
N TYR A 304 24.68 -22.35 10.25
CA TYR A 304 25.35 -23.10 9.18
C TYR A 304 24.57 -23.10 7.85
N ASP A 305 23.25 -22.97 7.89
CA ASP A 305 22.46 -22.82 6.69
C ASP A 305 22.69 -21.43 6.09
N ALA A 306 22.75 -21.37 4.75
CA ALA A 306 22.79 -20.10 4.03
C ALA A 306 21.53 -19.27 4.35
N SER A 307 21.70 -17.96 4.44
CA SER A 307 20.63 -17.05 4.86
C SER A 307 20.83 -15.66 4.29
N ASP A 308 19.73 -15.05 3.85
CA ASP A 308 19.64 -13.63 3.47
C ASP A 308 19.11 -12.75 4.62
N GLY A 309 19.23 -13.22 5.86
CA GLY A 309 18.89 -12.45 7.06
C GLY A 309 17.41 -12.09 7.13
N SER A 310 17.12 -10.81 7.37
CA SER A 310 15.77 -10.24 7.51
C SER A 310 15.08 -9.95 6.17
N PHE A 311 15.67 -10.32 5.02
CA PHE A 311 15.13 -10.01 3.68
C PHE A 311 13.79 -10.69 3.35
N ASN A 312 13.27 -11.54 4.23
CA ASN A 312 11.91 -12.09 4.18
C ASN A 312 10.89 -11.29 5.02
N CYS A 313 11.28 -10.17 5.63
CA CYS A 313 10.43 -9.29 6.43
C CYS A 313 10.15 -7.98 5.69
N ASN A 314 9.29 -8.06 4.68
CA ASN A 314 9.04 -6.99 3.71
C ASN A 314 7.63 -6.41 3.76
N GLY A 315 6.85 -6.74 4.79
CA GLY A 315 5.40 -6.56 4.79
C GLY A 315 4.95 -5.14 5.13
N ILE A 316 3.78 -4.77 4.63
CA ILE A 316 2.98 -3.67 5.21
C ILE A 316 2.31 -4.08 6.54
N PHE A 317 2.23 -5.37 6.79
CA PHE A 317 1.88 -5.95 8.08
C PHE A 317 3.02 -6.80 8.64
N SER A 318 3.09 -6.91 9.96
CA SER A 318 3.83 -8.00 10.60
C SER A 318 3.24 -9.35 10.21
N GLY A 319 3.98 -10.44 10.42
CA GLY A 319 3.49 -11.79 10.12
C GLY A 319 2.20 -12.18 10.88
N ARG A 320 1.94 -11.54 12.03
CA ARG A 320 0.68 -11.65 12.81
C ARG A 320 -0.40 -10.65 12.40
N ARG A 321 -0.25 -9.99 11.25
CA ARG A 321 -1.22 -9.03 10.68
C ARG A 321 -1.43 -7.76 11.52
N ASN A 322 -0.49 -7.43 12.42
CA ASN A 322 -0.45 -6.10 13.02
C ASN A 322 0.08 -5.08 12.01
N TYR A 323 -0.49 -3.89 12.01
CA TYR A 323 -0.10 -2.79 11.12
C TYR A 323 1.35 -2.37 11.42
N HIS A 324 2.16 -2.26 10.37
CA HIS A 324 3.33 -1.39 10.41
C HIS A 324 2.90 0.06 10.15
N PRO A 325 3.67 1.07 10.57
CA PRO A 325 3.29 2.47 10.38
C PRO A 325 3.03 2.86 8.92
N HIS A 326 3.77 2.30 7.96
CA HIS A 326 3.55 2.56 6.54
C HIS A 326 2.22 2.04 6.00
N ALA A 327 1.52 1.12 6.68
CA ALA A 327 0.17 0.72 6.31
C ALA A 327 -0.83 1.90 6.36
N TYR A 328 -0.65 2.85 7.29
CA TYR A 328 -1.48 4.05 7.35
C TYR A 328 -1.26 4.96 6.14
N GLU A 329 -0.02 5.06 5.65
CA GLU A 329 0.31 5.80 4.43
C GLU A 329 -0.34 5.12 3.20
N VAL A 330 -0.31 3.78 3.14
CA VAL A 330 -1.01 3.02 2.10
C VAL A 330 -2.50 3.35 2.09
N ARG A 331 -3.17 3.28 3.26
CA ARG A 331 -4.60 3.57 3.38
C ARG A 331 -4.96 4.96 2.84
N TYR A 332 -4.17 5.97 3.22
CA TYR A 332 -4.39 7.35 2.81
C TYR A 332 -4.14 7.54 1.31
N GLN A 333 -2.99 7.10 0.79
CA GLN A 333 -2.67 7.27 -0.62
C GLN A 333 -3.59 6.46 -1.54
N TYR A 334 -4.11 5.31 -1.09
CA TYR A 334 -5.05 4.47 -1.83
C TYR A 334 -6.52 4.91 -1.70
N GLN A 335 -6.87 5.92 -0.90
CA GLN A 335 -8.27 6.33 -0.79
C GLN A 335 -8.84 6.84 -2.13
N SER A 336 -10.15 6.69 -2.32
CA SER A 336 -10.85 7.07 -3.58
C SER A 336 -11.81 8.25 -3.40
N ILE A 337 -11.76 8.95 -2.26
CA ILE A 337 -12.56 10.14 -2.00
C ILE A 337 -11.58 11.22 -1.54
N HIS A 338 -11.62 12.38 -2.20
CA HIS A 338 -10.67 13.46 -1.94
C HIS A 338 -11.39 14.77 -1.67
N THR A 339 -10.90 15.51 -0.68
CA THR A 339 -11.39 16.83 -0.32
C THR A 339 -10.38 17.89 -0.69
N GLN A 340 -10.81 18.89 -1.46
CA GLN A 340 -9.94 19.99 -1.88
C GLN A 340 -10.46 21.32 -1.33
N PRO A 341 -9.55 22.24 -0.93
CA PRO A 341 -9.93 23.60 -0.55
C PRO A 341 -10.62 24.33 -1.71
N LEU A 342 -11.73 25.01 -1.44
CA LEU A 342 -12.29 26.03 -2.34
C LEU A 342 -12.29 27.39 -1.67
N ASP A 343 -12.99 27.50 -0.54
CA ASP A 343 -13.08 28.70 0.28
C ASP A 343 -13.34 28.23 1.72
N ILE A 344 -12.30 27.62 2.30
CA ILE A 344 -12.36 26.93 3.59
C ILE A 344 -12.72 27.89 4.72
N ALA A 345 -12.32 29.16 4.63
CA ALA A 345 -12.66 30.20 5.60
C ALA A 345 -14.18 30.35 5.80
N HIS A 346 -14.96 30.05 4.75
CA HIS A 346 -16.42 30.04 4.76
C HIS A 346 -17.01 28.62 4.67
N GLY A 347 -16.20 27.59 4.93
CA GLY A 347 -16.62 26.19 4.96
C GLY A 347 -16.87 25.55 3.59
N LYS A 348 -16.43 26.15 2.48
CA LYS A 348 -16.62 25.57 1.14
C LYS A 348 -15.45 24.65 0.77
N VAL A 349 -15.78 23.40 0.49
CA VAL A 349 -14.84 22.37 0.01
C VAL A 349 -15.36 21.70 -1.25
N ALA A 350 -14.45 21.19 -2.09
CA ALA A 350 -14.78 20.31 -3.19
C ALA A 350 -14.56 18.86 -2.78
N VAL A 351 -15.53 17.99 -3.08
CA VAL A 351 -15.42 16.54 -2.90
C VAL A 351 -15.34 15.87 -4.26
N TYR A 352 -14.29 15.07 -4.46
CA TYR A 352 -14.06 14.30 -5.69
C TYR A 352 -14.22 12.79 -5.41
N ASN A 353 -15.02 12.12 -6.24
CA ASN A 353 -15.18 10.67 -6.23
C ASN A 353 -14.27 10.03 -7.31
N GLU A 354 -13.15 9.42 -6.90
CA GLU A 354 -12.21 8.71 -7.79
C GLU A 354 -12.70 7.28 -8.14
N ASN A 355 -13.74 6.76 -7.48
CA ASN A 355 -14.28 5.44 -7.81
C ASN A 355 -14.78 5.40 -9.26
N PHE A 356 -14.71 4.22 -9.89
CA PHE A 356 -15.05 4.03 -11.30
C PHE A 356 -16.49 3.54 -11.52
N PHE A 357 -17.06 2.85 -10.54
CA PHE A 357 -18.37 2.17 -10.66
C PHE A 357 -19.32 2.51 -9.50
N LYS A 358 -18.82 3.01 -8.38
CA LYS A 358 -19.59 3.31 -7.17
C LYS A 358 -19.76 4.82 -6.90
N ASP A 359 -20.99 5.25 -6.63
CA ASP A 359 -21.28 6.61 -6.15
C ASP A 359 -21.02 6.77 -4.65
N LEU A 360 -21.16 8.00 -4.13
CA LEU A 360 -20.93 8.29 -2.71
C LEU A 360 -22.18 8.16 -1.83
N SER A 361 -23.31 7.65 -2.33
CA SER A 361 -24.57 7.63 -1.57
C SER A 361 -24.52 6.75 -0.31
N GLY A 362 -23.68 5.72 -0.32
CA GLY A 362 -23.42 4.82 0.81
C GLY A 362 -22.52 5.40 1.92
N TYR A 363 -22.09 6.65 1.78
CA TYR A 363 -21.19 7.32 2.73
C TYR A 363 -21.81 8.59 3.30
N TYR A 364 -21.38 8.97 4.50
CA TYR A 364 -21.58 10.31 5.06
C TYR A 364 -20.22 10.96 5.34
N LEU A 365 -20.17 12.29 5.28
CA LEU A 365 -19.00 13.07 5.63
C LEU A 365 -19.15 13.54 7.08
N GLU A 366 -18.19 13.24 7.93
CA GLU A 366 -18.02 13.82 9.25
C GLU A 366 -16.87 14.84 9.20
N TRP A 367 -17.05 16.01 9.83
CA TRP A 367 -16.03 17.04 9.86
C TRP A 367 -15.81 17.57 11.26
N GLN A 368 -14.58 17.99 11.52
CA GLN A 368 -14.16 18.54 12.80
C GLN A 368 -13.23 19.74 12.57
N LEU A 369 -13.54 20.87 13.17
CA LEU A 369 -12.70 22.05 13.20
C LEU A 369 -11.85 22.02 14.47
N LEU A 370 -10.54 22.13 14.31
CA LEU A 370 -9.54 22.14 15.37
C LEU A 370 -8.94 23.54 15.50
N ASN A 371 -8.78 24.03 16.72
CA ASN A 371 -7.94 25.20 17.04
C ASN A 371 -6.80 24.74 17.96
N ASN A 372 -5.55 24.86 17.49
CA ASN A 372 -4.35 24.35 18.16
C ASN A 372 -4.52 22.90 18.65
N GLY A 373 -5.00 22.04 17.76
CA GLY A 373 -5.25 20.61 18.03
C GLY A 373 -6.50 20.30 18.87
N ARG A 374 -7.24 21.30 19.36
CA ARG A 374 -8.48 21.08 20.14
C ARG A 374 -9.71 21.23 19.27
N SER A 375 -10.60 20.24 19.31
CA SER A 375 -11.89 20.34 18.64
C SER A 375 -12.74 21.45 19.23
N ILE A 376 -13.14 22.39 18.37
CA ILE A 376 -14.01 23.51 18.73
C ILE A 376 -15.39 23.40 18.08
N LYS A 377 -15.51 22.63 17.00
CA LYS A 377 -16.77 22.38 16.31
C LYS A 377 -16.69 21.10 15.50
N GLN A 378 -17.84 20.45 15.30
CA GLN A 378 -17.96 19.28 14.46
C GLN A 378 -19.37 19.17 13.89
N GLY A 379 -19.53 18.36 12.85
CA GLY A 379 -20.82 18.09 12.24
C GLY A 379 -20.75 17.00 11.19
N GLN A 380 -21.89 16.72 10.56
CA GLN A 380 -22.02 15.68 9.55
C GLN A 380 -22.82 16.17 8.35
N ILE A 381 -22.48 15.68 7.17
CA ILE A 381 -23.25 15.79 5.93
C ILE A 381 -23.70 14.38 5.55
N GLN A 382 -24.99 14.11 5.75
CA GLN A 382 -25.57 12.77 5.63
C GLN A 382 -25.75 12.31 4.18
N SER A 383 -25.91 13.24 3.23
CA SER A 383 -26.23 12.90 1.84
C SER A 383 -25.13 13.38 0.90
N LEU A 384 -24.39 12.42 0.33
CA LEU A 384 -23.35 12.65 -0.65
C LEU A 384 -23.78 12.07 -2.01
N ASN A 385 -24.32 12.91 -2.88
CA ASN A 385 -24.75 12.50 -4.22
C ASN A 385 -23.65 12.85 -5.24
N VAL A 386 -22.58 12.05 -5.24
CA VAL A 386 -21.43 12.24 -6.14
C VAL A 386 -21.22 10.98 -6.97
N ALA A 387 -21.55 11.07 -8.25
CA ALA A 387 -21.37 9.97 -9.21
C ALA A 387 -19.87 9.59 -9.37
N PRO A 388 -19.57 8.37 -9.85
CA PRO A 388 -18.20 7.97 -10.19
C PRO A 388 -17.49 9.00 -11.08
N GLY A 389 -16.27 9.40 -10.73
CA GLY A 389 -15.48 10.41 -11.45
C GLY A 389 -15.97 11.85 -11.34
N ALA A 390 -17.05 12.13 -10.60
CA ALA A 390 -17.62 13.46 -10.47
C ALA A 390 -17.00 14.25 -9.30
N LYS A 391 -17.11 15.59 -9.40
CA LYS A 391 -16.81 16.53 -8.32
C LYS A 391 -18.06 17.28 -7.92
N THR A 392 -18.20 17.60 -6.63
CA THR A 392 -19.25 18.48 -6.13
C THR A 392 -18.71 19.45 -5.09
N GLN A 393 -19.39 20.58 -4.89
CA GLN A 393 -19.11 21.51 -3.80
C GLN A 393 -19.99 21.19 -2.60
N ILE A 394 -19.40 21.20 -1.40
CA ILE A 394 -20.10 21.06 -0.13
C ILE A 394 -19.84 22.29 0.73
N LEU A 395 -20.90 22.81 1.35
CA LEU A 395 -20.83 23.85 2.37
C LEU A 395 -20.89 23.20 3.75
N LEU A 396 -19.79 23.27 4.49
CA LEU A 396 -19.69 22.82 5.87
C LEU A 396 -20.12 23.96 6.79
N PRO A 397 -21.04 23.72 7.75
CA PRO A 397 -21.54 24.77 8.65
C PRO A 397 -20.54 25.09 9.76
N ILE A 398 -19.33 25.53 9.40
CA ILE A 398 -18.26 25.87 10.34
C ILE A 398 -18.54 27.14 11.14
N GLY A 399 -19.38 28.06 10.62
CA GLY A 399 -19.71 29.34 11.26
C GLY A 399 -18.63 30.41 11.05
N ASN A 400 -18.70 31.51 11.79
CA ASN A 400 -17.66 32.55 11.74
C ASN A 400 -16.44 32.11 12.55
N ILE A 401 -15.27 32.13 11.92
CA ILE A 401 -13.99 31.71 12.49
C ILE A 401 -12.91 32.82 12.43
N GLU A 402 -13.27 34.04 12.00
CA GLU A 402 -12.33 35.16 11.86
C GLU A 402 -11.66 35.58 13.18
N SER A 403 -12.36 35.38 14.30
CA SER A 403 -11.83 35.71 15.63
C SER A 403 -10.87 34.67 16.20
N LEU A 404 -10.78 33.48 15.59
CA LEU A 404 -9.91 32.41 16.09
C LEU A 404 -8.43 32.77 15.88
N GLN A 405 -7.66 32.60 16.94
CA GLN A 405 -6.21 32.79 16.95
C GLN A 405 -5.49 31.43 16.94
N GLY A 406 -4.28 31.40 16.39
CA GLY A 406 -3.45 30.20 16.29
C GLY A 406 -3.74 29.35 15.06
N GLU A 407 -3.34 28.09 15.12
CA GLU A 407 -3.55 27.14 14.02
C GLU A 407 -5.01 26.69 13.97
N VAL A 408 -5.65 26.80 12.82
CA VAL A 408 -6.99 26.28 12.61
C VAL A 408 -6.96 25.24 11.49
N LEU A 409 -7.36 24.01 11.81
CA LEU A 409 -7.38 22.88 10.87
C LEU A 409 -8.80 22.33 10.73
N LEU A 410 -9.13 21.84 9.54
CA LEU A 410 -10.37 21.14 9.26
C LEU A 410 -10.05 19.67 8.96
N ASN A 411 -10.48 18.77 9.82
CA ASN A 411 -10.50 17.34 9.55
C ASN A 411 -11.81 16.97 8.86
N VAL A 412 -11.75 16.09 7.88
CA VAL A 412 -12.90 15.47 7.23
C VAL A 412 -12.69 13.96 7.14
N GLU A 413 -13.73 13.19 7.40
CA GLU A 413 -13.75 11.73 7.32
C GLU A 413 -14.98 11.27 6.56
N TYR A 414 -14.81 10.35 5.61
CA TYR A 414 -15.91 9.71 4.88
C TYR A 414 -16.15 8.33 5.45
N LYS A 415 -17.33 8.12 6.04
CA LYS A 415 -17.68 6.91 6.78
C LYS A 415 -18.78 6.14 6.09
N LEU A 416 -18.71 4.81 6.17
CA LEU A 416 -19.77 3.92 5.71
C LEU A 416 -21.06 4.17 6.50
N LYS A 417 -22.19 4.32 5.82
CA LYS A 417 -23.50 4.38 6.50
C LYS A 417 -23.92 3.04 7.07
N GLU A 418 -23.71 1.99 6.29
CA GLU A 418 -24.10 0.62 6.61
C GLU A 418 -22.87 -0.29 6.60
N ALA A 419 -22.95 -1.40 7.33
CA ALA A 419 -21.91 -2.41 7.27
C ALA A 419 -21.86 -3.04 5.88
N THR A 420 -20.64 -3.31 5.41
CA THR A 420 -20.36 -4.20 4.28
C THR A 420 -20.00 -5.59 4.83
N PRO A 421 -19.87 -6.64 4.00
CA PRO A 421 -19.50 -7.96 4.50
C PRO A 421 -18.21 -8.02 5.33
N LEU A 422 -17.25 -7.11 5.08
CA LEU A 422 -15.94 -7.10 5.76
C LEU A 422 -15.69 -5.89 6.64
N LEU A 423 -16.43 -4.79 6.47
CA LEU A 423 -16.21 -3.53 7.19
C LEU A 423 -17.48 -3.10 7.92
N PRO A 424 -17.40 -2.70 9.20
CA PRO A 424 -18.56 -2.28 9.96
C PRO A 424 -19.10 -0.92 9.48
N ALA A 425 -20.37 -0.62 9.83
CA ALA A 425 -20.91 0.72 9.71
C ALA A 425 -20.06 1.72 10.51
N GLY A 426 -19.91 2.94 9.99
CA GLY A 426 -19.06 3.97 10.58
C GLY A 426 -17.55 3.82 10.28
N HIS A 427 -17.12 2.76 9.57
CA HIS A 427 -15.72 2.64 9.15
C HIS A 427 -15.31 3.79 8.23
N VAL A 428 -14.17 4.43 8.53
CA VAL A 428 -13.59 5.52 7.74
C VAL A 428 -12.95 4.94 6.48
N ILE A 429 -13.39 5.34 5.30
CA ILE A 429 -12.82 4.88 4.02
C ILE A 429 -11.84 5.89 3.43
N ALA A 430 -12.02 7.17 3.74
CA ALA A 430 -11.14 8.25 3.29
C ALA A 430 -11.15 9.36 4.34
N TYR A 431 -10.06 10.11 4.42
CA TYR A 431 -9.98 11.29 5.28
C TYR A 431 -9.01 12.31 4.70
N ASP A 432 -9.19 13.58 5.06
CA ASP A 432 -8.25 14.65 4.74
C ASP A 432 -8.16 15.61 5.94
N GLN A 433 -7.03 16.30 6.07
CA GLN A 433 -6.88 17.45 6.95
C GLN A 433 -6.44 18.66 6.14
N LEU A 434 -7.17 19.76 6.28
CA LEU A 434 -6.96 20.98 5.49
C LEU A 434 -6.65 22.15 6.43
N PRO A 435 -5.59 22.93 6.17
CA PRO A 435 -5.35 24.16 6.92
C PRO A 435 -6.42 25.19 6.57
N VAL A 436 -7.04 25.76 7.60
CA VAL A 436 -8.00 26.87 7.49
C VAL A 436 -7.26 28.18 7.65
N HIS A 437 -6.55 28.33 8.78
CA HIS A 437 -5.61 29.41 9.05
C HIS A 437 -4.26 28.79 9.41
N ASN A 438 -3.21 29.21 8.71
CA ASN A 438 -1.85 28.75 9.00
C ASN A 438 -1.36 29.32 10.34
N TYR A 439 -0.65 28.49 11.09
CA TYR A 439 0.04 28.90 12.30
C TYR A 439 1.17 29.89 12.00
N ASP A 440 1.17 31.07 12.63
CA ASP A 440 2.30 32.01 12.59
C ASP A 440 3.23 31.77 13.79
N ALA A 441 4.18 30.85 13.62
CA ALA A 441 5.17 30.54 14.65
C ALA A 441 5.95 31.78 15.13
N LYS A 442 6.21 32.76 14.24
CA LYS A 442 7.01 33.95 14.57
C LYS A 442 6.32 34.84 15.60
N GLN A 443 4.98 34.87 15.60
CA GLN A 443 4.23 35.66 16.58
C GLN A 443 4.35 35.11 18.01
N LEU A 444 4.57 33.81 18.17
CA LEU A 444 4.68 33.15 19.48
C LEU A 444 6.09 33.12 20.05
N PHE A 445 7.13 33.29 19.22
CA PHE A 445 8.51 33.48 19.68
C PHE A 445 8.78 34.89 20.25
N LYS A 446 7.75 35.70 20.49
CA LYS A 446 7.88 36.91 21.30
C LYS A 446 8.13 36.50 22.76
N ILE A 447 9.41 36.30 23.10
CA ILE A 447 9.84 36.05 24.48
C ILE A 447 9.35 37.23 25.32
N ALA A 448 8.50 36.93 26.32
CA ALA A 448 8.08 37.95 27.28
C ALA A 448 9.31 38.46 28.02
N SER A 449 9.49 39.78 28.08
CA SER A 449 10.57 40.37 28.88
C SER A 449 10.34 40.00 30.34
N THR A 450 11.28 39.32 30.96
CA THR A 450 11.25 39.05 32.41
C THR A 450 11.92 40.20 33.14
N GLU A 451 11.29 40.76 34.18
CA GLU A 451 11.89 41.83 34.99
C GLU A 451 13.17 41.38 35.71
N LYS A 452 13.24 40.10 36.07
CA LYS A 452 14.41 39.50 36.75
C LYS A 452 15.31 38.81 35.76
N LYS A 453 16.55 39.26 35.72
CA LYS A 453 17.60 38.67 34.90
C LYS A 453 18.20 37.44 35.57
N PRO A 454 18.56 36.39 34.80
CA PRO A 454 19.28 35.27 35.36
C PRO A 454 20.67 35.70 35.82
N VAL A 455 21.17 35.09 36.89
CA VAL A 455 22.53 35.32 37.40
C VAL A 455 23.48 34.34 36.74
N ILE A 456 24.52 34.88 36.10
CA ILE A 456 25.61 34.09 35.52
C ILE A 456 26.78 34.06 36.51
N ARG A 457 27.24 32.86 36.87
CA ARG A 457 28.48 32.63 37.62
C ARG A 457 29.35 31.65 36.86
N GLN A 458 30.66 31.75 37.01
CA GLN A 458 31.59 30.84 36.34
C GLN A 458 32.74 30.46 37.26
N ASP A 459 33.14 29.20 37.22
CA ASP A 459 34.35 28.69 37.85
C ASP A 459 35.25 28.00 36.80
N ALA A 460 36.28 27.26 37.23
CA ALA A 460 37.21 26.60 36.33
C ALA A 460 36.56 25.54 35.41
N ASN A 461 35.44 24.95 35.83
CA ASN A 461 34.80 23.82 35.16
C ASN A 461 33.43 24.15 34.59
N TYR A 462 32.69 25.10 35.18
CA TYR A 462 31.30 25.33 34.84
C TYR A 462 30.95 26.81 34.68
N ILE A 463 29.96 27.07 33.81
CA ILE A 463 29.17 28.29 33.76
C ILE A 463 27.78 27.94 34.31
N TYR A 464 27.40 28.59 35.39
CA TYR A 464 26.09 28.46 36.03
C TYR A 464 25.20 29.60 35.59
N VAL A 465 24.05 29.28 35.02
CA VAL A 465 22.99 30.26 34.70
C VAL A 465 21.81 29.96 35.62
N THR A 466 21.52 30.86 36.56
CA THR A 466 20.53 30.64 37.63
C THR A 466 19.38 31.65 37.51
N GLY A 467 18.16 31.15 37.34
CA GLY A 467 16.93 31.93 37.47
C GLY A 467 16.32 31.80 38.87
N GLU A 468 15.03 32.13 39.03
CA GLU A 468 14.37 32.09 40.34
C GLU A 468 14.25 30.68 40.92
N ASN A 469 13.78 29.73 40.12
CA ASN A 469 13.54 28.34 40.52
C ASN A 469 14.27 27.33 39.61
N TRP A 470 15.23 27.80 38.82
CA TRP A 470 15.96 26.94 37.88
C TRP A 470 17.45 27.28 37.80
N ARG A 471 18.25 26.29 37.44
CA ARG A 471 19.69 26.42 37.23
C ARG A 471 20.15 25.53 36.07
N LEU A 472 20.93 26.11 35.18
CA LEU A 472 21.64 25.41 34.10
C LEU A 472 23.14 25.40 34.40
N GLU A 473 23.82 24.29 34.14
CA GLU A 473 25.26 24.14 34.31
C GLU A 473 25.89 23.72 33.00
N PHE A 474 26.67 24.62 32.39
CA PHE A 474 27.39 24.36 31.16
C PHE A 474 28.84 24.04 31.47
N ASN A 475 29.31 22.89 31.00
CA ASN A 475 30.69 22.45 31.18
C ASN A 475 31.61 23.24 30.26
N ARG A 476 32.64 23.86 30.82
CA ARG A 476 33.58 24.73 30.10
C ARG A 476 34.59 24.00 29.23
N HIS A 477 34.76 22.69 29.46
CA HIS A 477 35.68 21.85 28.69
C HIS A 477 34.99 21.19 27.50
N SER A 478 33.73 20.77 27.66
CA SER A 478 32.95 20.13 26.60
C SER A 478 32.01 21.08 25.85
N GLY A 479 31.56 22.15 26.51
CA GLY A 479 30.56 23.09 26.01
C GLY A 479 29.11 22.64 26.18
N TYR A 480 28.89 21.45 26.77
CA TYR A 480 27.56 20.86 26.91
C TYR A 480 26.83 21.36 28.16
N LEU A 481 25.50 21.30 28.10
CA LEU A 481 24.65 21.44 29.27
C LEU A 481 24.71 20.12 30.05
N ASP A 482 25.47 20.10 31.15
CA ASP A 482 25.64 18.91 32.00
C ASP A 482 24.49 18.77 32.99
N LYS A 483 23.90 19.88 33.47
CA LYS A 483 22.77 19.84 34.40
C LYS A 483 21.70 20.88 34.10
N PHE A 484 20.46 20.47 34.29
CA PHE A 484 19.29 21.34 34.35
C PHE A 484 18.50 21.02 35.62
N VAL A 485 18.46 21.95 36.56
CA VAL A 485 17.67 21.84 37.80
C VAL A 485 16.46 22.78 37.70
N TYR A 486 15.27 22.28 38.04
CA TYR A 486 14.05 23.05 38.20
C TYR A 486 13.37 22.64 39.52
N GLU A 487 13.04 23.60 40.40
CA GLU A 487 12.42 23.35 41.71
C GLU A 487 13.13 22.25 42.52
N ASN A 488 14.46 22.32 42.57
CA ASN A 488 15.36 21.35 43.22
C ASN A 488 15.32 19.93 42.63
N ARG A 489 14.79 19.74 41.42
CA ARG A 489 14.83 18.46 40.68
C ARG A 489 15.74 18.58 39.48
N GLU A 490 16.69 17.65 39.36
CA GLU A 490 17.53 17.52 38.17
C GLU A 490 16.71 16.85 37.05
N LEU A 491 16.66 17.48 35.88
CA LEU A 491 15.81 17.11 34.75
C LEU A 491 16.54 16.32 33.66
N ILE A 492 17.88 16.28 33.70
CA ILE A 492 18.70 15.53 32.74
C ILE A 492 19.66 14.63 33.50
N ASP A 493 19.86 13.41 33.02
CA ASP A 493 20.74 12.40 33.62
C ASP A 493 22.13 12.33 32.96
N SER A 494 22.28 13.03 31.84
CA SER A 494 23.47 13.03 31.00
C SER A 494 23.57 14.35 30.23
N PRO A 495 24.78 14.74 29.81
CA PRO A 495 24.97 16.00 29.10
C PRO A 495 24.18 16.06 27.79
N LEU A 496 23.53 17.20 27.53
CA LEU A 496 22.84 17.44 26.27
C LEU A 496 23.86 17.66 25.14
N LYS A 497 23.91 16.72 24.19
CA LYS A 497 24.88 16.70 23.10
C LYS A 497 24.20 16.80 21.73
N PRO A 498 24.85 17.41 20.72
CA PRO A 498 24.43 17.27 19.34
C PRO A 498 24.51 15.80 18.89
N GLU A 499 23.49 15.32 18.18
CA GLU A 499 23.44 13.98 17.57
C GLU A 499 23.23 14.13 16.06
N PHE A 500 24.07 13.44 15.28
CA PHE A 500 24.05 13.47 13.80
C PHE A 500 23.79 12.09 13.20
N ASN A 501 23.55 11.09 14.05
CA ASN A 501 23.32 9.72 13.69
C ASN A 501 21.92 9.24 14.10
N ARG A 502 21.47 8.17 13.45
CA ARG A 502 20.30 7.40 13.86
C ARG A 502 20.65 5.91 13.83
N ALA A 503 19.86 5.08 14.53
CA ALA A 503 19.94 3.63 14.32
C ALA A 503 19.57 3.32 12.87
N ALA A 504 20.42 2.53 12.18
CA ALA A 504 20.21 2.21 10.77
C ALA A 504 18.96 1.34 10.58
N VAL A 505 18.18 1.68 9.56
CA VAL A 505 17.07 0.84 9.09
C VAL A 505 17.54 -0.05 7.93
N GLU A 506 16.74 -1.04 7.53
CA GLU A 506 17.11 -1.98 6.46
C GLU A 506 17.51 -1.30 5.15
N ASN A 507 16.81 -0.22 4.79
CA ASN A 507 17.18 0.61 3.63
C ASN A 507 18.59 1.23 3.76
N ASP A 508 18.98 1.69 4.95
CA ASP A 508 20.33 2.23 5.19
C ASP A 508 21.38 1.12 5.07
N LEU A 509 21.06 -0.11 5.51
CA LEU A 509 21.93 -1.27 5.43
C LEU A 509 22.11 -1.71 3.96
N GLY A 510 21.02 -1.89 3.23
CA GLY A 510 21.01 -2.27 1.82
C GLY A 510 21.72 -1.26 0.92
N ALA A 511 21.62 0.03 1.24
CA ALA A 511 22.33 1.11 0.52
C ALA A 511 23.79 1.31 0.97
N GLY A 512 24.29 0.55 1.95
CA GLY A 512 25.66 0.64 2.46
C GLY A 512 25.97 1.94 3.22
N PHE A 513 24.95 2.61 3.77
CA PHE A 513 25.08 3.93 4.38
C PHE A 513 25.91 3.94 5.66
N LEU A 514 25.96 2.82 6.39
CA LEU A 514 26.83 2.67 7.56
C LEU A 514 28.31 2.89 7.22
N GLY A 515 28.75 2.40 6.06
CA GLY A 515 30.11 2.64 5.57
C GLY A 515 30.26 4.05 5.01
N LYS A 516 29.34 4.43 4.11
CA LYS A 516 29.38 5.70 3.35
C LYS A 516 29.35 6.94 4.25
N TYR A 517 28.59 6.91 5.34
CA TYR A 517 28.38 8.06 6.23
C TYR A 517 28.98 7.84 7.64
N SER A 518 29.97 6.97 7.75
CA SER A 518 30.62 6.61 9.03
C SER A 518 31.18 7.80 9.81
N ALA A 519 31.60 8.87 9.13
CA ALA A 519 32.08 10.11 9.75
C ALA A 519 31.05 10.79 10.66
N TRP A 520 29.75 10.66 10.35
CA TRP A 520 28.67 11.24 11.16
C TRP A 520 28.33 10.39 12.37
N ARG A 521 28.53 9.06 12.27
CA ARG A 521 28.33 8.10 13.37
C ARG A 521 29.39 8.23 14.45
N TYR A 522 30.63 8.55 14.06
CA TYR A 522 31.76 8.74 14.97
C TYR A 522 32.23 10.19 14.96
N SER A 523 31.29 11.12 15.13
CA SER A 523 31.61 12.54 15.11
C SER A 523 32.42 12.93 16.36
N ASN A 524 33.64 13.43 16.14
CA ASN A 524 34.49 13.97 17.20
C ASN A 524 34.31 15.49 17.25
N LEU A 525 33.39 15.96 18.11
CA LEU A 525 33.21 17.38 18.37
C LEU A 525 34.27 17.86 19.37
N SER A 526 34.89 19.00 19.06
CA SER A 526 35.79 19.70 19.99
C SER A 526 35.29 21.11 20.22
N LEU A 527 35.23 21.50 21.50
CA LEU A 527 34.88 22.86 21.87
C LEU A 527 35.96 23.82 21.35
N LYS A 528 35.56 24.85 20.60
CA LYS A 528 36.47 25.91 20.13
C LYS A 528 36.57 27.06 21.12
N SER A 529 35.44 27.54 21.61
CA SER A 529 35.32 28.53 22.68
C SER A 529 33.94 28.42 23.32
N ILE A 530 33.83 28.85 24.56
CA ILE A 530 32.57 29.06 25.25
C ILE A 530 32.67 30.34 26.06
N ASP A 531 31.72 31.24 25.84
CA ASP A 531 31.60 32.52 26.53
C ASP A 531 30.15 32.70 26.96
N ALA A 532 29.94 33.35 28.11
CA ALA A 532 28.62 33.71 28.58
C ALA A 532 28.52 35.23 28.71
N ARG A 533 27.45 35.79 28.13
CA ARG A 533 27.15 37.22 28.14
C ARG A 533 25.69 37.43 28.48
N GLU A 534 25.42 38.50 29.23
CA GLU A 534 24.06 38.98 29.49
C GLU A 534 23.70 39.95 28.37
N GLU A 535 22.68 39.63 27.56
CA GLU A 535 22.14 40.53 26.55
C GLU A 535 20.77 41.03 27.01
N GLY A 536 20.58 42.36 26.92
CA GLY A 536 19.59 43.18 27.63
C GLY A 536 18.16 42.66 27.64
#